data_AF-A0A0F8YIK4-F1
#
_entry.id   AF-A0A0F8YIK4-F1
#
_cell.length_a   1.000
_cell.length_b   1.000
_cell.length_c   1.000
_cell.angle_alpha   90.00
_cell.angle_beta   90.00
_cell.angle_gamma   90.00
#
_symmetry.space_group_name_H-M   'P 1'
#
loop_
_entity.id
_entity.type
_entity.pdbx_description
1 polymer ?
#
loop_
_entity_poly.entity_id
_entity_poly.type
_entity_poly.pdbx_seq_one_letter_code
_entity_poly.pdbx_strand_id
1 'polypeptide(L)'
;MTLENPSLQKSDLYPIETLVQKRKECLISVVIPLYNEENTISNVIERIPNHHQYQIILVDDGSTDTSVKKVREISNREIKIIKHEKNQGYGAALLSGFKHATGDIIVTMDSDG
;
A
#
# COMPACT_ATOMS: atom_id res chain seq x y z
N MET A 1 -57.90 -0.59 0.84
CA MET A 1 -57.47 -1.83 0.16
C MET A 1 -56.01 -2.05 0.57
N THR A 2 -55.83 -2.80 1.65
CA THR A 2 -54.52 -3.06 2.27
C THR A 2 -53.74 -3.95 1.33
N LEU A 3 -52.57 -3.50 0.85
CA LEU A 3 -51.66 -4.36 0.11
C LEU A 3 -51.01 -5.31 1.13
N GLU A 4 -51.50 -6.54 1.19
CA GLU A 4 -50.84 -7.61 1.94
C GLU A 4 -49.47 -7.87 1.30
N ASN A 5 -48.42 -7.56 2.04
CA ASN A 5 -47.05 -7.93 1.69
C ASN A 5 -46.94 -9.46 1.87
N PRO A 6 -46.70 -10.25 0.80
CA PRO A 6 -46.59 -11.70 0.92
C PRO A 6 -45.47 -12.01 1.92
N SER A 7 -45.82 -12.67 3.00
CA SER A 7 -44.91 -13.04 4.08
C SER A 7 -43.72 -13.84 3.54
N LEU A 8 -42.53 -13.23 3.59
CA LEU A 8 -41.25 -13.87 3.30
C LEU A 8 -41.16 -15.22 4.02
N GLN A 9 -41.00 -16.32 3.27
CA GLN A 9 -40.83 -17.64 3.88
C GLN A 9 -39.38 -17.79 4.36
N LYS A 10 -39.17 -18.54 5.43
CA LYS A 10 -37.82 -18.74 6.02
C LYS A 10 -36.85 -19.44 5.04
N SER A 11 -37.38 -20.13 4.04
CA SER A 11 -36.64 -20.73 2.91
C SER A 11 -36.11 -19.71 1.90
N ASP A 12 -36.69 -18.51 1.87
CA ASP A 12 -36.28 -17.40 1.01
C ASP A 12 -35.18 -16.55 1.67
N LEU A 13 -34.89 -16.81 2.94
CA LEU A 13 -33.81 -16.18 3.69
C LEU A 13 -32.50 -16.91 3.39
N TYR A 14 -31.61 -16.25 2.66
CA TYR A 14 -30.22 -16.67 2.58
C TYR A 14 -29.62 -16.69 3.99
N PRO A 15 -28.87 -17.73 4.38
CA PRO A 15 -28.12 -17.70 5.63
C PRO A 15 -27.27 -16.43 5.66
N ILE A 16 -27.31 -15.67 6.75
CA ILE A 16 -26.47 -14.47 6.93
C ILE A 16 -25.00 -14.82 6.68
N GLU A 17 -24.62 -16.06 7.02
CA GLU A 17 -23.34 -16.71 6.78
C GLU A 17 -22.89 -16.65 5.30
N THR A 18 -23.85 -16.72 4.36
CA THR A 18 -23.62 -16.62 2.91
C THR A 18 -23.47 -15.16 2.44
N LEU A 19 -24.09 -14.20 3.15
CA LEU A 19 -24.02 -12.76 2.86
C LEU A 19 -22.78 -12.09 3.46
N VAL A 20 -22.13 -12.72 4.43
CA VAL A 20 -20.79 -12.33 4.87
C VAL A 20 -19.79 -12.84 3.83
N GLN A 21 -19.79 -12.17 2.68
CA GLN A 21 -18.79 -12.40 1.65
C GLN A 21 -17.44 -12.09 2.29
N LYS A 22 -16.66 -13.15 2.56
CA LYS A 22 -15.30 -13.08 3.09
C LYS A 22 -14.55 -12.08 2.21
N ARG A 23 -14.31 -10.87 2.71
CA ARG A 23 -13.63 -9.84 1.91
C ARG A 23 -12.32 -10.45 1.46
N LYS A 24 -12.12 -10.52 0.14
CA LYS A 24 -10.85 -10.96 -0.44
C LYS A 24 -9.76 -10.17 0.28
N GLU A 25 -8.75 -10.86 0.80
CA GLU A 25 -7.59 -10.14 1.33
C GLU A 25 -7.01 -9.32 0.20
N CYS A 26 -7.11 -8.00 0.35
CA CYS A 26 -6.73 -7.02 -0.66
C CYS A 26 -5.29 -6.60 -0.37
N LEU A 27 -4.39 -6.84 -1.32
CA LEU A 27 -3.02 -6.40 -1.21
C LEU A 27 -2.94 -4.91 -1.61
N ILE A 28 -2.31 -4.10 -0.77
CA ILE A 28 -2.10 -2.66 -1.00
C ILE A 28 -0.61 -2.44 -1.26
N SER A 29 -0.26 -2.00 -2.47
CA SER A 29 1.10 -1.55 -2.80
C SER A 29 1.24 -0.07 -2.45
N VAL A 30 2.09 0.24 -1.48
CA VAL A 30 2.44 1.62 -1.11
C VAL A 30 3.73 1.98 -1.85
N VAL A 31 3.62 2.90 -2.82
CA VAL A 31 4.75 3.39 -3.62
C VAL A 31 5.24 4.71 -3.04
N ILE A 32 6.51 4.75 -2.66
CA ILE A 32 7.15 5.88 -1.97
C ILE A 32 8.35 6.34 -2.81
N PRO A 33 8.23 7.44 -3.56
CA PRO A 33 9.39 8.13 -4.13
C PRO A 33 10.30 8.60 -3.01
N LEU A 34 11.62 8.56 -3.22
CA LEU A 34 12.60 8.99 -2.24
C LEU A 34 13.73 9.75 -2.93
N TYR A 35 14.03 10.97 -2.46
CA TYR A 35 15.24 11.69 -2.85
C TYR A 35 15.72 12.58 -1.70
N ASN A 36 16.81 12.19 -1.05
CA ASN A 36 17.46 12.94 0.03
C ASN A 36 16.53 13.32 1.22
N GLU A 37 15.80 12.34 1.76
CA GLU A 37 14.84 12.49 2.86
C GLU A 37 15.27 11.74 4.13
N GLU A 38 16.55 11.82 4.49
CA GLU A 38 17.08 11.05 5.62
C GLU A 38 16.41 11.36 6.96
N ASN A 39 15.87 12.57 7.14
CA ASN A 39 15.31 12.99 8.43
C ASN A 39 13.85 12.52 8.65
N THR A 40 13.18 12.10 7.60
CA THR A 40 11.72 11.93 7.54
C THR A 40 11.33 10.50 7.18
N ILE A 41 12.11 9.84 6.31
CA ILE A 41 11.73 8.56 5.72
C ILE A 41 11.44 7.44 6.72
N SER A 42 12.22 7.32 7.80
CA SER A 42 11.98 6.29 8.83
C SER A 42 10.61 6.47 9.48
N ASN A 43 10.25 7.70 9.83
CA ASN A 43 8.97 8.01 10.46
C ASN A 43 7.79 7.75 9.50
N VAL A 44 7.96 8.09 8.22
CA VAL A 44 6.95 7.82 7.18
C VAL A 44 6.69 6.31 7.07
N ILE A 45 7.74 5.50 7.01
CA ILE A 45 7.60 4.05 6.93
C ILE A 45 6.96 3.47 8.20
N GLU A 46 7.34 3.95 9.38
CA GLU A 46 6.79 3.48 10.65
C GLU A 46 5.29 3.73 10.80
N ARG A 47 4.77 4.80 10.20
CA ARG A 47 3.33 5.12 10.18
C ARG A 47 2.52 4.16 9.31
N ILE A 48 3.14 3.46 8.36
CA ILE A 48 2.46 2.43 7.58
C ILE A 48 2.21 1.24 8.52
N PRO A 49 0.98 0.68 8.58
CA PRO A 49 0.69 -0.47 9.42
C PRO A 49 1.62 -1.65 9.09
N ASN A 50 2.23 -2.25 10.11
CA ASN A 50 3.03 -3.46 9.94
C ASN A 50 2.09 -4.68 9.79
N HIS A 51 1.57 -4.88 8.60
CA HIS A 51 0.60 -5.93 8.29
C HIS A 51 0.89 -6.52 6.91
N HIS A 52 0.68 -7.83 6.74
CA HIS A 52 1.00 -8.56 5.51
C HIS A 52 0.21 -8.10 4.27
N GLN A 53 -0.81 -7.27 4.46
CA GLN A 53 -1.60 -6.68 3.37
C GLN A 53 -0.90 -5.47 2.73
N TYR A 54 0.21 -4.99 3.29
CA TYR A 54 0.95 -3.86 2.74
C TYR A 54 2.25 -4.34 2.10
N GLN A 55 2.41 -4.05 0.82
CA GLN A 55 3.67 -4.18 0.08
C GLN A 55 4.28 -2.79 -0.05
N ILE A 56 5.42 -2.55 0.59
CA ILE A 56 6.11 -1.26 0.52
C ILE A 56 7.13 -1.30 -0.62
N ILE A 57 7.00 -0.37 -1.56
CA ILE A 57 7.90 -0.17 -2.69
C ILE A 57 8.46 1.24 -2.58
N LEU A 58 9.74 1.30 -2.23
CA LEU A 58 10.46 2.55 -2.14
C LEU A 58 11.35 2.74 -3.36
N VAL A 59 11.24 3.90 -4.01
CA VAL A 59 12.01 4.23 -5.22
C VAL A 59 12.99 5.33 -4.90
N ASP A 60 14.24 4.94 -4.65
CA ASP A 60 15.36 5.87 -4.48
C ASP A 60 15.73 6.49 -5.83
N ASP A 61 15.39 7.75 -6.02
CA ASP A 61 15.65 8.52 -7.24
C ASP A 61 17.06 9.14 -7.22
N GLY A 62 18.07 8.32 -6.86
CA GLY A 62 19.47 8.72 -6.83
C GLY A 62 19.85 9.59 -5.63
N SER A 63 19.37 9.26 -4.42
CA SER A 63 19.79 9.94 -3.19
C SER A 63 21.30 9.83 -2.96
N THR A 64 21.87 10.91 -2.45
CA THR A 64 23.29 11.04 -2.10
C THR A 64 23.55 11.07 -0.59
N ASP A 65 22.48 11.13 0.20
CA ASP A 65 22.51 11.18 1.66
C ASP A 65 22.34 9.79 2.30
N THR A 66 21.98 9.74 3.59
CA THR A 66 21.81 8.47 4.31
C THR A 66 20.40 7.86 4.20
N SER A 67 19.50 8.40 3.37
CA SER A 67 18.10 7.96 3.29
C SER A 67 17.95 6.45 3.07
N VAL A 68 18.61 5.91 2.04
CA VAL A 68 18.54 4.47 1.72
C VAL A 68 19.10 3.61 2.84
N LYS A 69 20.14 4.09 3.52
CA LYS A 69 20.73 3.39 4.66
C LYS A 69 19.72 3.28 5.80
N LYS A 70 19.05 4.39 6.15
CA LYS A 70 18.00 4.41 7.19
C LYS A 70 16.84 3.46 6.87
N VAL A 71 16.42 3.39 5.61
CA VAL A 71 15.39 2.42 5.18
C VAL A 71 15.85 0.98 5.37
N ARG A 72 17.12 0.67 5.04
CA ARG A 72 17.69 -0.69 5.20
C ARG A 72 17.88 -1.12 6.65
N GLU A 73 17.93 -0.17 7.59
CA GLU A 73 18.03 -0.46 9.02
C GLU A 73 16.69 -0.92 9.61
N ILE A 74 15.57 -0.72 8.91
CA ILE A 74 14.23 -1.19 9.30
C ILE A 74 14.15 -2.70 9.03
N SER A 75 14.17 -3.50 10.10
CA SER A 75 14.20 -4.98 10.01
C SER A 75 12.88 -5.67 10.34
N ASN A 76 11.89 -4.94 10.87
CA ASN A 76 10.61 -5.50 11.32
C ASN A 76 9.58 -5.71 10.20
N ARG A 77 9.93 -5.38 8.95
CA ARG A 77 9.10 -5.52 7.75
C ARG A 77 9.96 -5.56 6.50
N GLU A 78 9.45 -6.16 5.43
CA GLU A 78 10.13 -6.16 4.13
C GLU A 78 9.82 -4.90 3.33
N ILE A 79 10.86 -4.28 2.75
CA ILE A 79 10.74 -3.08 1.93
C ILE A 79 11.49 -3.33 0.62
N LYS A 80 10.78 -3.23 -0.50
CA LYS A 80 11.39 -3.36 -1.82
C LYS A 80 11.98 -2.01 -2.23
N ILE A 81 13.30 -1.96 -2.35
CA ILE A 81 14.01 -0.74 -2.79
C ILE A 81 14.38 -0.86 -4.27
N ILE A 82 13.89 0.07 -5.07
CA ILE A 82 14.28 0.29 -6.46
C ILE A 82 15.20 1.50 -6.48
N LYS A 83 16.34 1.42 -7.17
CA LYS A 83 17.32 2.50 -7.22
C LYS A 83 17.49 3.00 -8.65
N HIS A 84 17.35 4.30 -8.85
CA HIS A 84 17.78 4.99 -10.04
C HIS A 84 19.25 5.41 -9.92
N GLU A 85 19.97 5.41 -11.04
CA GLU A 85 21.40 5.81 -11.06
C GLU A 85 21.59 7.31 -10.78
N LYS A 86 20.59 8.13 -11.14
CA LYS A 86 20.53 9.56 -10.93
C LYS A 86 19.08 9.98 -10.74
N ASN A 87 18.87 11.19 -10.24
CA ASN A 87 17.54 11.78 -10.15
C ASN A 87 16.90 11.92 -11.55
N GLN A 88 15.76 11.27 -11.73
CA GLN A 88 14.94 11.28 -12.93
C GLN A 88 13.61 12.03 -12.73
N GLY A 89 13.36 12.52 -11.51
CA GLY A 89 12.18 13.26 -11.12
C GLY A 89 11.08 12.37 -10.53
N TYR A 90 10.22 13.00 -9.74
CA TYR A 90 9.13 12.37 -9.00
C TYR A 90 8.24 11.45 -9.86
N GLY A 91 7.84 11.92 -11.04
CA GLY A 91 7.00 11.13 -11.96
C GLY A 91 7.71 9.87 -12.46
N ALA A 92 9.02 9.93 -12.73
CA ALA A 92 9.79 8.76 -13.13
C ALA A 92 9.90 7.75 -11.98
N ALA A 93 10.10 8.23 -10.75
CA ALA A 93 10.11 7.39 -9.55
C ALA A 93 8.77 6.66 -9.37
N LEU A 94 7.64 7.36 -9.50
CA LEU A 94 6.31 6.75 -9.44
C LEU A 94 6.11 5.68 -10.53
N LEU A 95 6.46 5.98 -11.79
CA LEU A 95 6.34 5.02 -12.88
C LEU A 95 7.16 3.75 -12.64
N SER A 96 8.38 3.90 -12.11
CA SER A 96 9.21 2.76 -11.70
C SER A 96 8.56 1.97 -10.57
N GLY A 97 7.98 2.63 -9.57
CA GLY A 97 7.25 1.98 -8.49
C GLY A 97 6.03 1.21 -8.98
N PHE A 98 5.21 1.80 -9.85
CA PHE A 98 4.03 1.17 -10.43
C PHE A 98 4.35 -0.11 -11.21
N LYS A 99 5.46 -0.14 -11.95
CA LYS A 99 5.90 -1.34 -12.67
C LYS A 99 6.23 -2.53 -11.76
N HIS A 100 6.49 -2.26 -10.48
CA HIS A 100 6.87 -3.28 -9.51
C HIS A 100 5.77 -3.57 -8.48
N ALA A 101 4.67 -2.82 -8.51
CA ALA A 101 3.51 -3.00 -7.65
C ALA A 101 2.69 -4.21 -8.10
N THR A 102 2.29 -5.04 -7.14
CA THR A 102 1.49 -6.25 -7.40
C THR A 102 0.18 -6.27 -6.60
N GLY A 103 -0.12 -5.21 -5.86
CA GLY A 103 -1.35 -5.08 -5.07
C GLY A 103 -2.59 -4.88 -5.92
N ASP A 104 -3.75 -5.24 -5.37
CA ASP A 104 -5.05 -4.92 -5.95
C ASP A 104 -5.32 -3.40 -5.89
N ILE A 105 -4.71 -2.70 -4.93
CA ILE A 105 -4.75 -1.24 -4.76
C ILE A 105 -3.32 -0.71 -4.74
N ILE A 106 -3.09 0.41 -5.43
CA ILE A 106 -1.83 1.16 -5.37
C ILE A 106 -2.10 2.50 -4.71
N VAL A 107 -1.30 2.82 -3.68
CA VAL A 107 -1.31 4.12 -3.00
C VAL A 107 0.06 4.75 -3.20
N THR A 108 0.10 6.02 -3.58
CA THR A 108 1.32 6.82 -3.57
C THR A 108 1.41 7.57 -2.25
N MET A 109 2.59 7.64 -1.65
CA MET A 109 2.83 8.38 -0.43
C MET A 109 4.18 9.10 -0.51
N ASP A 110 4.22 10.36 -0.09
CA ASP A 110 5.45 11.16 -0.11
C ASP A 110 6.38 10.78 1.05
N SER A 111 7.68 10.99 0.86
CA SER A 111 8.74 10.60 1.79
C SER A 111 9.08 11.64 2.85
N ASP A 112 8.50 12.84 2.78
CA ASP A 112 8.88 14.03 3.57
C ASP A 112 7.94 14.35 4.75
N GLY A 113 6.72 13.79 4.82
CA GLY A 113 5.98 13.66 6.09
C GLY A 113 4.50 14.00 6.12
#